data_AF-A0AAU1NLW6-F1
#
_entry.id   AF-A0AAU1NLW6-F1
#
_cell.length_a   1.000
_cell.length_b   1.000
_cell.length_c   1.000
_cell.angle_alpha   90.00
_cell.angle_beta   90.00
_cell.angle_gamma   90.00
#
_symmetry.space_group_name_H-M   'P 1'
#
loop_
_entity.id
_entity.type
_entity.pdbx_description
1 polymer ?
#
loop_
_entity_poly.entity_id
_entity_poly.type
_entity_poly.pdbx_seq_one_letter_code
_entity_poly.pdbx_strand_id
1 'polypeptide(L)'
;MARHQVLEAAVTPSTPSWPPELLALDGIAEFIGISHGTAGPWPHEPARIGLHAAEGESWLVDVTESGSHLIDGQHETDVDLHGSASNLLLALHGRLALDNLRSEGDRATLENLLNWPNLS
;
A
#
# COMPACT_ATOMS: atom_id res chain seq x y z
N MET A 1 -2.36 29.31 -50.87
CA MET A 1 -2.66 28.87 -49.49
C MET A 1 -2.10 27.47 -49.32
N ALA A 2 -0.84 27.34 -48.89
CA ALA A 2 -0.18 26.05 -48.69
C ALA A 2 -0.56 25.50 -47.30
N ARG A 3 -1.18 24.32 -47.23
CA ARG A 3 -1.43 23.61 -45.98
C ARG A 3 -0.15 22.89 -45.57
N HIS A 4 0.51 23.39 -44.53
CA HIS A 4 1.51 22.62 -43.77
C HIS A 4 0.75 21.59 -42.94
N GLN A 5 0.96 20.29 -43.21
CA GLN A 5 0.58 19.22 -42.28
C GLN A 5 1.84 18.83 -41.52
N VAL A 6 1.88 19.17 -40.22
CA VAL A 6 2.88 18.63 -39.29
C VAL A 6 2.40 17.23 -38.90
N LEU A 7 3.23 16.22 -39.13
CA LEU A 7 2.99 14.86 -38.66
C LEU A 7 3.51 14.79 -37.22
N GLU A 8 2.60 14.78 -36.24
CA GLU A 8 2.94 14.54 -34.83
C GLU A 8 3.40 13.08 -34.70
N ALA A 9 4.70 12.87 -34.50
CA ALA A 9 5.25 11.54 -34.24
C ALA A 9 4.79 11.08 -32.84
N ALA A 10 4.10 9.95 -32.76
CA ALA A 10 3.73 9.35 -31.49
C ALA A 10 4.99 8.90 -30.75
N VAL A 11 5.36 9.62 -29.69
CA VAL A 11 6.35 9.14 -28.71
C VAL A 11 5.67 8.07 -27.87
N THR A 12 6.08 6.82 -28.06
CA THR A 12 5.74 5.74 -27.12
C THR A 12 6.57 5.97 -25.86
N PRO A 13 5.96 6.24 -24.69
CA PRO A 13 6.74 6.29 -23.45
C PRO A 13 7.41 4.94 -23.25
N SER A 14 8.73 4.92 -23.13
CA SER A 14 9.47 3.73 -22.72
C SER A 14 8.97 3.31 -21.35
N THR A 15 8.39 2.12 -21.25
CA THR A 15 7.93 1.59 -19.96
C THR A 15 9.15 1.40 -19.07
N PRO A 16 9.19 1.96 -17.84
CA PRO A 16 10.26 1.69 -16.90
C PRO A 16 10.35 0.17 -16.68
N SER A 17 11.54 -0.41 -16.86
CA SER A 17 11.77 -1.84 -16.70
C SER A 17 12.22 -2.17 -15.27
N TRP A 18 11.43 -1.78 -14.27
CA TRP A 18 11.68 -2.28 -12.92
C TRP A 18 11.10 -3.69 -12.75
N PRO A 19 11.78 -4.55 -11.97
CA PRO A 19 11.20 -5.82 -11.56
C PRO A 19 9.85 -5.61 -10.85
N PRO A 20 8.84 -6.46 -11.08
CA PRO A 20 7.52 -6.33 -10.48
C PRO A 20 7.54 -6.28 -8.95
N GLU A 21 8.48 -6.98 -8.32
CA GLU A 21 8.67 -6.97 -6.87
C GLU A 21 9.09 -5.59 -6.34
N LEU A 22 10.04 -4.91 -7.01
CA LEU A 22 10.46 -3.57 -6.60
C LEU A 22 9.33 -2.56 -6.78
N LEU A 23 8.54 -2.70 -7.84
CA LEU A 23 7.36 -1.86 -8.05
C LEU A 23 6.30 -2.10 -6.97
N ALA A 24 6.14 -3.34 -6.51
CA ALA A 24 5.21 -3.65 -5.43
C ALA A 24 5.67 -3.10 -4.08
N LEU A 25 6.97 -3.21 -3.77
CA LEU A 25 7.57 -2.63 -2.55
C LEU A 25 7.41 -1.11 -2.52
N ASP A 26 7.74 -0.44 -3.62
CA ASP A 26 7.56 1.02 -3.78
C ASP A 26 6.09 1.40 -3.66
N GLY A 27 5.20 0.64 -4.30
CA GLY A 27 3.75 0.84 -4.22
C GLY A 27 3.18 0.68 -2.82
N ILE A 28 3.73 -0.20 -1.96
CA ILE A 28 3.30 -0.31 -0.56
C ILE A 28 3.66 0.96 0.21
N ALA A 29 4.91 1.43 0.10
CA ALA A 29 5.34 2.65 0.76
C ALA A 29 4.52 3.87 0.30
N GLU A 30 4.25 3.97 -1.00
CA GLU A 30 3.39 5.00 -1.59
C GLU A 30 1.94 4.89 -1.05
N PHE A 31 1.37 3.68 -1.01
CA PHE A 31 0.01 3.49 -0.54
C PHE A 31 -0.17 3.96 0.91
N ILE A 32 0.75 3.58 1.79
CA ILE A 32 0.69 3.95 3.21
C ILE A 32 0.86 5.47 3.36
N GLY A 33 1.85 6.05 2.68
CA GLY A 33 2.15 7.48 2.78
C GLY A 33 1.12 8.39 2.12
N ILE A 34 0.46 7.94 1.06
CA ILE A 34 -0.47 8.76 0.26
C ILE A 34 -1.91 8.32 0.50
N SER A 35 -2.27 7.09 0.16
CA SER A 35 -3.67 6.64 0.22
C SER A 35 -4.17 6.58 1.67
N HIS A 36 -3.48 5.84 2.55
CA HIS A 36 -3.79 5.83 3.97
C HIS A 36 -3.45 7.16 4.66
N GLY A 37 -2.32 7.79 4.31
CA GLY A 37 -1.90 9.06 4.89
C GLY A 37 -2.86 10.23 4.64
N THR A 38 -3.67 10.17 3.58
CA THR A 38 -4.68 11.20 3.23
C THR A 38 -6.13 10.77 3.47
N ALA A 39 -6.34 9.57 4.00
CA ALA A 39 -7.66 8.99 4.28
C ALA A 39 -8.47 9.73 5.36
N GLY A 40 -7.84 10.66 6.09
CA GLY A 40 -8.41 11.32 7.25
C GLY A 40 -8.24 10.48 8.53
N PRO A 41 -9.10 10.66 9.54
CA PRO A 41 -8.98 9.97 10.82
C PRO A 41 -9.27 8.46 10.67
N TRP A 42 -8.49 7.63 11.37
CA TRP A 42 -8.81 6.23 11.59
C TRP A 42 -10.08 6.11 12.47
N PRO A 43 -11.13 5.40 12.03
CA PRO A 43 -12.41 5.37 12.74
C PRO A 43 -12.50 4.26 13.80
N HIS A 44 -11.42 3.50 14.04
CA HIS A 44 -11.39 2.40 15.01
C HIS A 44 -10.40 2.69 16.15
N GLU A 45 -10.21 1.74 17.06
CA GLU A 45 -9.19 1.85 18.11
C GLU A 45 -7.80 2.02 17.49
N PRO A 46 -6.97 2.95 17.99
CA PRO A 46 -5.61 3.11 17.49
C PRO A 46 -4.83 1.80 17.56
N ALA A 47 -4.03 1.51 16.54
CA ALA A 47 -3.27 0.28 16.45
C ALA A 47 -1.95 0.51 15.73
N ARG A 48 -0.96 -0.30 16.07
CA ARG A 48 0.32 -0.41 15.38
C ARG A 48 0.38 -1.70 14.59
N ILE A 49 0.61 -1.57 13.29
CA ILE A 49 0.47 -2.65 12.33
C ILE A 49 1.82 -2.90 11.65
N GLY A 50 2.28 -4.15 11.72
CA GLY A 50 3.41 -4.63 10.94
C GLY A 50 2.97 -5.14 9.56
N LEU A 51 3.54 -4.60 8.49
CA LEU A 51 3.40 -5.16 7.14
C LEU A 51 4.74 -5.77 6.74
N HIS A 52 4.77 -7.05 6.40
CA HIS A 52 6.01 -7.79 6.20
C HIS A 52 6.03 -8.50 4.85
N ALA A 53 6.78 -7.93 3.92
CA ALA A 53 7.00 -8.52 2.61
C ALA A 53 8.00 -9.69 2.71
N ALA A 54 7.68 -10.80 2.05
CA ALA A 54 8.56 -11.97 1.97
C ALA A 54 9.89 -11.66 1.27
N GLU A 55 9.94 -10.59 0.48
CA GLU A 55 11.11 -10.06 -0.21
C GLU A 55 12.12 -9.39 0.74
N GLY A 56 11.78 -9.20 2.02
CA GLY A 56 12.69 -8.75 3.08
C GLY A 56 12.42 -7.35 3.62
N GLU A 57 11.53 -6.58 2.99
CA GLU A 57 11.09 -5.28 3.48
C GLU A 57 9.96 -5.41 4.51
N SER A 58 9.90 -4.47 5.44
CA SER A 58 8.83 -4.37 6.41
C SER A 58 8.52 -2.92 6.74
N TRP A 59 7.24 -2.63 6.97
CA TRP A 59 6.75 -1.33 7.33
C TRP A 59 6.01 -1.40 8.66
N LEU A 60 6.16 -0.35 9.44
CA LEU A 60 5.46 -0.19 10.70
C LEU A 60 4.53 1.00 10.58
N VAL A 61 3.24 0.76 10.77
CA VAL A 61 2.19 1.73 10.52
C VAL A 61 1.44 2.00 11.81
N ASP A 62 1.47 3.24 12.29
CA ASP A 62 0.57 3.70 13.34
C ASP A 62 -0.70 4.26 12.70
N VAL A 63 -1.85 3.66 13.02
CA VAL A 63 -3.17 4.20 12.68
C VAL A 63 -3.82 4.80 13.93
N THR A 64 -4.18 6.07 13.86
CA THR A 64 -4.72 6.85 14.98
C THR A 64 -5.81 7.79 14.51
N GLU A 65 -6.45 8.52 15.43
CA GLU A 65 -7.39 9.60 15.07
C GLU A 65 -6.76 10.70 14.18
N SER A 66 -5.43 10.79 14.09
CA SER A 66 -4.73 11.70 13.17
C SER A 66 -4.51 11.11 11.77
N GLY A 67 -4.84 9.84 11.56
CA GLY A 67 -4.64 9.10 10.32
C GLY A 67 -3.55 8.04 10.44
N SER A 68 -2.93 7.71 9.30
CA SER A 68 -1.89 6.69 9.17
C SER A 68 -0.50 7.31 9.03
N HIS A 69 0.47 6.77 9.76
CA HIS A 69 1.86 7.21 9.71
C HIS A 69 2.82 6.03 9.68
N LEU A 70 3.79 6.08 8.76
CA LEU A 70 4.97 5.22 8.85
C LEU A 70 5.83 5.67 10.03
N ILE A 71 6.31 4.70 10.81
CA ILE A 71 7.26 4.96 11.89
C ILE A 71 8.54 4.16 11.68
N ASP A 72 9.67 4.77 12.00
CA ASP A 72 11.00 4.18 11.85
C ASP A 72 11.41 3.35 13.07
N GLY A 73 12.21 2.31 12.84
CA GLY A 73 12.83 1.52 13.90
C GLY A 73 12.06 0.25 14.26
N GLN A 74 12.49 -0.41 15.33
CA GLN A 74 11.83 -1.60 15.86
C GLN A 74 10.89 -1.21 16.99
N HIS A 75 9.59 -1.44 16.79
CA HIS A 75 8.60 -1.35 17.86
C HIS A 75 7.75 -2.62 17.89
N GLU A 76 7.16 -2.93 19.05
CA GLU A 76 6.14 -3.97 19.15
C GLU A 76 4.93 -3.61 18.29
N THR A 77 4.37 -4.59 17.59
CA THR A 77 3.16 -4.50 16.78
C THR A 77 1.99 -5.09 17.55
N ASP A 78 0.80 -4.51 17.37
CA ASP A 78 -0.44 -5.08 17.89
C ASP A 78 -0.93 -6.21 17.00
N VAL A 79 -0.72 -6.06 15.69
CA VAL A 79 -1.07 -7.01 14.64
C VAL A 79 -0.04 -6.99 13.52
N ASP A 80 0.13 -8.13 12.86
CA ASP A 80 1.06 -8.27 11.74
C ASP A 80 0.38 -8.94 10.53
N LEU A 81 0.78 -8.48 9.35
CA LEU A 81 0.32 -9.00 8.07
C LEU A 81 1.52 -9.36 7.20
N HIS A 82 1.58 -10.62 6.77
CA HIS A 82 2.68 -11.14 5.97
C HIS A 82 2.20 -11.70 4.63
N GLY A 83 3.02 -11.48 3.60
CA GLY A 83 2.79 -11.98 2.24
C GLY A 83 3.92 -11.58 1.30
N SER A 84 3.81 -11.91 0.01
CA SER A 84 4.64 -11.24 -0.99
C SER A 84 4.26 -9.77 -1.09
N ALA A 85 5.20 -8.92 -1.50
CA ALA A 85 4.96 -7.51 -1.75
C ALA A 85 3.75 -7.30 -2.68
N SER A 86 3.62 -8.11 -3.73
CA SER A 86 2.47 -8.04 -4.64
C SER A 86 1.16 -8.38 -3.95
N ASN A 87 1.11 -9.40 -3.09
CA ASN A 87 -0.13 -9.79 -2.42
C ASN A 87 -0.53 -8.77 -1.35
N LEU A 88 0.42 -8.24 -0.59
CA LEU A 88 0.19 -7.16 0.36
C LEU A 88 -0.36 -5.92 -0.35
N LEU A 89 0.27 -5.50 -1.46
CA LEU A 89 -0.19 -4.36 -2.23
C LEU A 89 -1.60 -4.58 -2.82
N LEU A 90 -1.88 -5.78 -3.36
CA LEU A 90 -3.21 -6.11 -3.85
C LEU A 90 -4.26 -6.09 -2.73
N ALA A 91 -3.92 -6.54 -1.53
CA ALA A 91 -4.82 -6.48 -0.38
C ALA A 91 -5.08 -5.04 0.06
N LEU A 92 -4.05 -4.19 0.12
CA LEU A 92 -4.19 -2.75 0.42
C LEU A 92 -5.12 -2.05 -0.59
N HIS A 93 -5.07 -2.45 -1.85
CA HIS A 93 -6.00 -1.97 -2.88
C HIS A 93 -7.41 -2.62 -2.84
N GLY A 94 -7.71 -3.47 -1.85
CA GLY A 94 -8.98 -4.21 -1.75
C GLY A 94 -9.19 -5.26 -2.85
N ARG A 95 -8.11 -5.70 -3.53
CA ARG A 95 -8.14 -6.65 -4.66
C ARG A 95 -7.78 -8.08 -4.26
N LEU A 96 -7.28 -8.28 -3.04
CA LEU A 96 -6.97 -9.60 -2.48
C LEU A 96 -7.56 -9.70 -1.07
N ALA A 97 -8.32 -10.78 -0.82
CA ALA A 97 -8.90 -11.01 0.49
C ALA A 97 -7.83 -11.40 1.52
N LEU A 98 -8.05 -10.99 2.79
CA LEU A 98 -7.16 -11.27 3.92
C LEU A 98 -6.85 -12.76 4.11
N ASP A 99 -7.76 -13.67 3.72
CA ASP A 99 -7.54 -15.13 3.77
C ASP A 99 -6.37 -15.63 2.90
N ASN A 100 -5.88 -14.81 1.97
CA ASN A 100 -4.71 -15.12 1.14
C ASN A 100 -3.38 -14.62 1.75
N LEU A 101 -3.44 -14.04 2.95
CA LEU A 101 -2.29 -13.51 3.68
C LEU A 101 -2.19 -14.18 5.05
N ARG A 102 -0.98 -14.19 5.62
CA ARG A 102 -0.79 -14.64 7.01
C ARG A 102 -1.01 -13.45 7.93
N SER A 103 -1.95 -13.57 8.84
CA SER A 103 -2.25 -12.58 9.88
C SER A 103 -1.82 -13.07 11.26
N GLU A 104 -1.26 -12.19 12.07
CA GLU A 104 -0.97 -12.40 13.49
C GLU A 104 -1.66 -11.30 14.32
N GLY A 105 -2.18 -11.64 15.50
CA GLY A 105 -2.97 -10.72 16.34
C GLY A 105 -4.46 -10.67 16.00
N ASP A 106 -5.11 -9.54 16.29
CA ASP A 106 -6.53 -9.31 16.06
C ASP A 106 -6.86 -9.13 14.56
N ARG A 107 -7.55 -10.12 14.01
CA ARG A 107 -7.98 -10.13 12.62
C ARG A 107 -8.91 -8.96 12.27
N ALA A 108 -9.78 -8.53 13.18
CA ALA A 108 -10.74 -7.46 12.90
C ALA A 108 -10.02 -6.13 12.61
N THR A 109 -8.94 -5.85 13.34
CA THR A 109 -8.08 -4.68 13.08
C THR A 109 -7.47 -4.71 11.68
N LEU A 110 -6.98 -5.86 11.22
CA LEU A 110 -6.46 -6.01 9.86
C LEU A 110 -7.53 -5.86 8.79
N GLU A 111 -8.73 -6.42 9.02
CA GLU A 111 -9.87 -6.24 8.11
C GLU A 111 -10.28 -4.76 8.02
N ASN A 112 -10.31 -4.05 9.15
CA ASN A 112 -10.57 -2.61 9.17
C ASN A 112 -9.53 -1.84 8.34
N LEU A 113 -8.24 -2.21 8.45
CA LEU A 113 -7.17 -1.54 7.72
C LEU A 113 -7.34 -1.71 6.21
N LEU A 114 -7.64 -2.92 5.75
CA LEU A 114 -7.79 -3.23 4.32
C LEU A 114 -9.06 -2.62 3.71
N ASN A 115 -10.05 -2.27 4.54
CA ASN A 115 -11.29 -1.60 4.11
C ASN A 115 -11.23 -0.06 4.25
N TRP A 116 -10.09 0.48 4.69
CA TRP A 116 -9.89 1.91 4.93
C TRP A 116 -8.64 2.41 4.17
N PRO A 117 -8.65 3.59 3.52
CA PRO A 117 -9.84 4.33 3.13
C PRO A 117 -10.74 3.49 2.22
N ASN A 118 -12.03 3.78 2.23
CA ASN A 118 -12.92 3.20 1.23
C ASN A 118 -12.60 3.83 -0.14
N LEU A 119 -12.01 3.04 -1.05
CA LEU A 119 -11.59 3.46 -2.38
C LEU A 119 -12.69 3.34 -3.46
N SER A 120 -13.94 3.09 -3.07
CA SER A 120 -15.09 2.87 -3.97
C SER A 120 -15.71 4.16 -4.48
#